data_AF-A0A317EZN6-F1
#
_entry.id   AF-A0A317EZN6-F1
#
_cell.length_a   1.000
_cell.length_b   1.000
_cell.length_c   1.000
_cell.angle_alpha   90.00
_cell.angle_beta   90.00
_cell.angle_gamma   90.00
#
_symmetry.space_group_name_H-M   'P 1'
#
loop_
_entity.id
_entity.type
_entity.pdbx_description
1 polymer ?
#
loop_
_entity_poly.entity_id
_entity_poly.type
_entity_poly.pdbx_seq_one_letter_code
_entity_poly.pdbx_strand_id
1 'polypeptide(L)'
;MMKIKILLTLVCSVLLASCYAQLPTDSTADKMLVYQLGNGGWPKQLEDKSVVDYALPLTPELLGKIKSTRDLHATFDNKATSREVVYLIKAFKKTQNQAYLKAAQKGLDYILMAQYANGGWPQYYPDKALYRSEITYNDDAMINVLNILQDIATKKNDFEVVDPAYIKKAEKAIARGIDCILKTQVKQNGNLTIWAAQYDKDLMLPAKARNFEPTSLSTSESVGIVRFLMRISNPSPQIKTAISAAVKWFDANKIVGYRFDRATDPQTKVKTAALVADNTSTVWARFYDLDKNTPIFGDRDNSIKLRMEDLAPERRNGYAWYGNWAQKLIEKEYPKWLTANGSK
;
A
#
# COMPACT_ATOMS: atom_id res chain seq x y z
N MET A 1 -35.94 -56.31 -32.37
CA MET A 1 -34.79 -55.43 -32.64
C MET A 1 -35.03 -53.93 -32.37
N MET A 2 -36.28 -53.45 -32.25
CA MET A 2 -36.57 -52.01 -32.04
C MET A 2 -36.49 -51.53 -30.57
N LYS A 3 -36.57 -52.45 -29.59
CA LYS A 3 -36.54 -52.12 -28.15
C LYS A 3 -35.14 -51.91 -27.55
N ILE A 4 -34.07 -52.32 -28.25
CA ILE A 4 -32.68 -52.17 -27.79
C ILE A 4 -32.09 -50.81 -28.21
N LYS A 5 -32.55 -50.25 -29.33
CA LYS A 5 -32.09 -48.93 -29.83
C LYS A 5 -32.57 -47.76 -28.96
N ILE A 6 -33.73 -47.88 -28.33
CA ILE A 6 -34.31 -46.83 -27.46
C ILE A 6 -33.62 -46.82 -26.08
N LEU A 7 -33.18 -47.97 -25.58
CA LEU A 7 -32.42 -48.05 -24.32
C LEU A 7 -31.00 -47.47 -24.47
N LEU A 8 -30.36 -47.64 -25.62
CA LEU A 8 -29.03 -47.09 -25.88
C LEU A 8 -29.02 -45.56 -26.08
N THR A 9 -30.10 -44.98 -26.61
CA THR A 9 -30.21 -43.52 -26.77
C THR A 9 -30.52 -42.80 -25.46
N LEU A 10 -31.25 -43.45 -24.54
CA LEU A 10 -31.50 -42.89 -23.21
C LEU A 10 -30.25 -42.92 -22.30
N VAL A 11 -29.41 -43.95 -22.41
CA VAL A 11 -28.15 -44.04 -21.63
C VAL A 11 -27.10 -43.05 -22.13
N CYS A 12 -27.06 -42.75 -23.44
CA CYS A 12 -26.16 -41.73 -23.99
C CYS A 12 -26.59 -40.28 -23.65
N SER A 13 -27.87 -40.07 -23.31
CA SER A 13 -28.40 -38.74 -22.95
C SER A 13 -28.19 -38.40 -21.46
N VAL A 14 -27.93 -39.40 -20.61
CA VAL A 14 -27.67 -39.22 -19.17
C VAL A 14 -26.17 -39.11 -18.86
N LEU A 15 -25.29 -39.54 -19.77
CA LEU A 15 -23.83 -39.40 -19.64
C LEU A 15 -23.27 -38.05 -20.11
N LEU A 16 -24.09 -37.17 -20.68
CA LEU A 16 -23.71 -35.80 -21.06
C LEU A 16 -24.01 -34.76 -19.97
N ALA A 17 -24.60 -35.17 -18.85
CA ALA A 17 -24.74 -34.33 -17.67
C ALA A 17 -23.57 -34.58 -16.73
N SER A 18 -22.79 -33.53 -16.43
CA SER A 18 -21.76 -33.43 -15.39
C SER A 18 -20.32 -33.87 -15.70
N CYS A 19 -19.83 -33.61 -16.91
CA CYS A 19 -18.46 -33.11 -17.06
C CYS A 19 -18.46 -31.59 -16.88
N TYR A 20 -18.76 -31.12 -15.67
CA TYR A 20 -18.34 -29.76 -15.29
C TYR A 20 -16.81 -29.80 -15.29
N ALA A 21 -16.20 -29.38 -16.40
CA ALA A 21 -14.77 -29.11 -16.42
C ALA A 21 -14.49 -28.18 -15.24
N GLN A 22 -13.76 -28.68 -14.24
CA GLN A 22 -13.39 -27.87 -13.09
C GLN A 22 -12.64 -26.66 -13.64
N LEU A 23 -13.16 -25.46 -13.37
CA LEU A 23 -12.52 -24.24 -13.86
C LEU A 23 -11.05 -24.25 -13.44
N PRO A 24 -10.13 -23.79 -14.31
CA PRO A 24 -8.74 -23.63 -13.93
C PRO A 24 -8.64 -22.89 -12.59
N THR A 25 -7.74 -23.33 -11.71
CA THR A 25 -7.51 -22.66 -10.42
C THR A 25 -6.12 -22.05 -10.37
N ASP A 26 -5.92 -21.16 -9.40
CA ASP A 26 -4.63 -20.62 -9.01
C ASP A 26 -4.43 -20.90 -7.53
N SER A 27 -3.40 -21.68 -7.19
CA SER A 27 -3.19 -22.17 -5.83
C SER A 27 -2.98 -21.05 -4.81
N THR A 28 -2.43 -19.91 -5.23
CA THR A 28 -2.27 -18.74 -4.36
C THR A 28 -3.61 -18.02 -4.20
N ALA A 29 -4.36 -17.84 -5.28
CA ALA A 29 -5.70 -17.25 -5.22
C ALA A 29 -6.65 -18.08 -4.33
N ASP A 30 -6.63 -19.41 -4.44
CA ASP A 30 -7.41 -20.31 -3.59
C ASP A 30 -7.09 -20.11 -2.11
N LYS A 31 -5.80 -19.95 -1.76
CA LYS A 31 -5.40 -19.61 -0.39
C LYS A 31 -5.90 -18.22 0.00
N MET A 32 -5.77 -17.21 -0.86
CA MET A 32 -6.29 -15.86 -0.56
C MET A 32 -7.79 -15.87 -0.23
N LEU A 33 -8.60 -16.71 -0.90
CA LEU A 33 -10.01 -16.88 -0.55
C LEU A 33 -10.22 -17.36 0.90
N VAL A 34 -9.39 -18.29 1.36
CA VAL A 34 -9.46 -18.86 2.71
C VAL A 34 -9.08 -17.83 3.78
N TYR A 35 -8.15 -16.93 3.48
CA TYR A 35 -7.71 -15.88 4.40
C TYR A 35 -8.61 -14.62 4.42
N GLN A 36 -9.60 -14.51 3.52
CA GLN A 36 -10.48 -13.34 3.48
C GLN A 36 -11.37 -13.31 4.74
N LEU A 37 -11.40 -12.15 5.42
CA LEU A 37 -12.18 -11.96 6.63
C LEU A 37 -13.66 -11.67 6.31
N GLY A 38 -14.52 -11.71 7.32
CA GLY A 38 -15.97 -11.54 7.17
C GLY A 38 -16.34 -10.17 6.61
N ASN A 39 -15.57 -9.14 6.94
CA ASN A 39 -15.75 -7.77 6.44
C ASN A 39 -15.20 -7.54 5.02
N GLY A 40 -14.62 -8.55 4.37
CA GLY A 40 -14.08 -8.49 3.02
C GLY A 40 -12.62 -8.09 2.91
N GLY A 41 -11.98 -7.60 3.99
CA GLY A 41 -10.56 -7.29 4.04
C GLY A 41 -9.68 -8.51 4.29
N TRP A 42 -8.36 -8.29 4.27
CA TRP A 42 -7.37 -9.31 4.61
C TRP A 42 -6.47 -8.88 5.76
N PRO A 43 -6.04 -9.84 6.59
CA PRO A 43 -5.05 -9.59 7.62
C PRO A 43 -3.64 -9.63 7.03
N LYS A 44 -2.72 -8.88 7.64
CA LYS A 44 -1.27 -9.13 7.47
C LYS A 44 -0.74 -10.18 8.46
N GLN A 45 -1.45 -10.34 9.58
CA GLN A 45 -1.14 -11.23 10.69
C GLN A 45 -2.42 -11.82 11.24
N LEU A 46 -2.38 -13.09 11.64
CA LEU A 46 -3.48 -13.78 12.30
C LEU A 46 -3.64 -13.33 13.76
N GLU A 47 -4.70 -13.78 14.42
CA GLU A 47 -5.00 -13.47 15.83
C GLU A 47 -3.82 -13.78 16.77
N ASP A 48 -3.05 -14.84 16.49
CA ASP A 48 -1.88 -15.26 17.27
C ASP A 48 -0.59 -14.49 16.89
N LYS A 49 -0.69 -13.46 16.04
CA LYS A 49 0.40 -12.63 15.49
C LYS A 49 1.29 -13.33 14.46
N SER A 50 0.99 -14.58 14.08
CA SER A 50 1.67 -15.22 12.95
C SER A 50 1.44 -14.42 11.67
N VAL A 51 2.49 -14.29 10.85
CA VAL A 51 2.44 -13.51 9.60
C VAL A 51 1.74 -14.34 8.52
N VAL A 52 0.88 -13.69 7.74
CA VAL A 52 0.23 -14.34 6.59
C VAL A 52 1.28 -14.69 5.54
N ASP A 53 1.33 -15.97 5.17
CA ASP A 53 2.23 -16.49 4.14
C ASP A 53 1.49 -17.49 3.24
N TYR A 54 1.28 -17.10 1.98
CA TYR A 54 0.59 -17.92 0.99
C TYR A 54 1.47 -19.05 0.42
N ALA A 55 2.77 -19.11 0.75
CA ALA A 55 3.62 -20.24 0.40
C ALA A 55 3.29 -21.47 1.27
N LEU A 56 2.85 -21.28 2.52
CA LEU A 56 2.57 -22.36 3.45
C LEU A 56 1.38 -23.23 3.02
N PRO A 57 1.41 -24.56 3.25
CA PRO A 57 0.26 -25.42 3.05
C PRO A 57 -0.83 -25.14 4.10
N LEU A 58 -2.10 -25.25 3.72
CA LEU A 58 -3.25 -25.07 4.61
C LEU A 58 -3.45 -26.31 5.50
N THR A 59 -2.59 -26.50 6.49
CA THR A 59 -2.75 -27.57 7.49
C THR A 59 -4.01 -27.35 8.35
N PRO A 60 -4.59 -28.39 8.97
CA PRO A 60 -5.72 -28.23 9.88
C PRO A 60 -5.46 -27.21 11.00
N GLU A 61 -4.23 -27.16 11.53
CA GLU A 61 -3.81 -26.18 12.52
C GLU A 61 -3.86 -24.74 11.98
N LEU A 62 -3.27 -24.50 10.81
CA LEU A 62 -3.28 -23.18 10.17
C LEU A 62 -4.70 -22.74 9.81
N LEU A 63 -5.52 -23.66 9.30
CA LEU A 63 -6.94 -23.40 9.05
C LEU A 63 -7.69 -23.00 10.33
N GLY A 64 -7.38 -23.63 11.47
CA GLY A 64 -7.90 -23.24 12.77
C GLY A 64 -7.56 -21.79 13.12
N LYS A 65 -6.29 -21.39 12.93
CA LYS A 65 -5.80 -20.02 13.19
C LYS A 65 -6.42 -18.98 12.25
N ILE A 66 -6.57 -19.32 10.97
CA ILE A 66 -7.22 -18.44 10.00
C ILE A 66 -8.69 -18.23 10.39
N LYS A 67 -9.42 -19.31 10.70
CA LYS A 67 -10.83 -19.23 11.10
C LYS A 67 -11.08 -18.47 12.40
N SER A 68 -10.12 -18.46 13.33
CA SER A 68 -10.22 -17.70 14.57
C SER A 68 -9.85 -16.23 14.41
N THR A 69 -9.25 -15.84 13.29
CA THR A 69 -8.84 -14.45 13.04
C THR A 69 -10.05 -13.58 12.75
N ARG A 70 -10.22 -12.52 13.54
CA ARG A 70 -11.40 -11.66 13.50
C ARG A 70 -11.23 -10.46 12.57
N ASP A 71 -12.35 -9.86 12.16
CA ASP A 71 -12.41 -8.69 11.27
C ASP A 71 -11.57 -7.49 11.72
N LEU A 72 -11.29 -7.36 13.03
CA LEU A 72 -10.37 -6.35 13.57
C LEU A 72 -8.94 -6.44 13.02
N HIS A 73 -8.55 -7.59 12.43
CA HIS A 73 -7.24 -7.79 11.83
C HIS A 73 -7.17 -7.35 10.36
N ALA A 74 -8.29 -6.99 9.73
CA ALA A 74 -8.30 -6.44 8.38
C ALA A 74 -7.51 -5.13 8.32
N THR A 75 -6.62 -5.02 7.34
CA THR A 75 -5.66 -3.91 7.27
C THR A 75 -5.22 -3.61 5.85
N PHE A 76 -4.71 -2.39 5.66
CA PHE A 76 -3.99 -1.95 4.46
C PHE A 76 -2.46 -1.97 4.64
N ASP A 77 -1.99 -2.27 5.86
CA ASP A 77 -0.57 -2.33 6.21
C ASP A 77 0.13 -3.50 5.51
N ASN A 78 1.41 -3.34 5.18
CA ASN A 78 2.22 -4.31 4.42
C ASN A 78 1.52 -4.82 3.14
N LYS A 79 0.76 -3.94 2.47
CA LYS A 79 -0.04 -4.21 1.27
C LYS A 79 -1.18 -5.22 1.45
N ALA A 80 -1.53 -5.59 2.69
CA ALA A 80 -2.70 -6.43 2.92
C ALA A 80 -3.96 -5.76 2.34
N THR A 81 -4.92 -6.59 1.96
CA THR A 81 -6.11 -6.22 1.18
C THR A 81 -5.78 -5.78 -0.25
N SER A 82 -4.89 -4.81 -0.46
CA SER A 82 -4.55 -4.32 -1.80
C SER A 82 -3.85 -5.38 -2.66
N ARG A 83 -2.91 -6.14 -2.08
CA ARG A 83 -2.23 -7.25 -2.77
C ARG A 83 -3.22 -8.30 -3.22
N GLU A 84 -4.11 -8.71 -2.33
CA GLU A 84 -5.07 -9.79 -2.57
C GLU A 84 -6.10 -9.36 -3.61
N VAL A 85 -6.65 -8.15 -3.53
CA VAL A 85 -7.57 -7.62 -4.55
C VAL A 85 -6.91 -7.64 -5.94
N VAL A 86 -5.71 -7.07 -6.08
CA VAL A 86 -5.01 -7.01 -7.38
C VAL A 86 -4.66 -8.42 -7.88
N TYR A 87 -4.23 -9.32 -6.99
CA TYR A 87 -3.89 -10.69 -7.37
C TYR A 87 -5.12 -11.47 -7.82
N LEU A 88 -6.24 -11.37 -7.10
CA LEU A 88 -7.48 -12.07 -7.41
C LEU A 88 -8.10 -11.60 -8.73
N ILE A 89 -8.01 -10.31 -9.06
CA ILE A 89 -8.43 -9.80 -10.38
C ILE A 89 -7.59 -10.42 -11.51
N LYS A 90 -6.26 -10.49 -11.35
CA LYS A 90 -5.36 -11.14 -12.32
C LYS A 90 -5.61 -12.64 -12.44
N ALA A 91 -5.80 -13.31 -11.31
CA ALA A 91 -6.13 -14.73 -11.28
C ALA A 91 -7.46 -14.99 -11.99
N PHE A 92 -8.47 -14.15 -11.75
CA PHE A 92 -9.74 -14.22 -12.46
C PHE A 92 -9.57 -14.08 -13.99
N LYS A 93 -8.81 -13.10 -14.47
CA LYS A 93 -8.54 -12.96 -15.92
C LYS A 93 -7.99 -14.24 -16.54
N LYS A 94 -7.05 -14.90 -15.85
CA LYS A 94 -6.40 -16.12 -16.32
C LYS A 94 -7.30 -17.36 -16.25
N THR A 95 -8.14 -17.45 -15.23
CA THR A 95 -8.86 -18.69 -14.88
C THR A 95 -10.35 -18.66 -15.17
N GLN A 96 -10.93 -17.47 -15.25
CA GLN A 96 -12.37 -17.21 -15.27
C GLN A 96 -13.12 -17.76 -14.03
N ASN A 97 -12.40 -18.08 -12.94
CA ASN A 97 -12.99 -18.55 -11.70
C ASN A 97 -13.69 -17.41 -10.95
N GLN A 98 -15.02 -17.42 -11.01
CA GLN A 98 -15.89 -16.39 -10.43
C GLN A 98 -15.71 -16.20 -8.92
N ALA A 99 -15.18 -17.19 -8.19
CA ALA A 99 -14.87 -17.03 -6.77
C ALA A 99 -13.81 -15.94 -6.53
N TYR A 100 -12.82 -15.83 -7.43
CA TYR A 100 -11.76 -14.81 -7.31
C TYR A 100 -12.31 -13.41 -7.55
N LEU A 101 -13.15 -13.22 -8.58
CA LEU A 101 -13.78 -11.92 -8.84
C LEU A 101 -14.68 -11.50 -7.68
N LYS A 102 -15.52 -12.41 -7.17
CA LYS A 102 -16.40 -12.13 -6.03
C LYS A 102 -15.62 -11.74 -4.78
N ALA A 103 -14.52 -12.44 -4.48
CA ALA A 103 -13.67 -12.11 -3.34
C ALA A 103 -12.96 -10.77 -3.53
N ALA A 104 -12.43 -10.48 -4.72
CA ALA A 104 -11.86 -9.18 -5.03
C ALA A 104 -12.87 -8.05 -4.84
N GLN A 105 -14.11 -8.22 -5.30
CA GLN A 105 -15.19 -7.24 -5.13
C GLN A 105 -15.57 -7.01 -3.66
N LYS A 106 -15.60 -8.06 -2.83
CA LYS A 106 -15.74 -7.89 -1.37
C LYS A 106 -14.60 -7.06 -0.77
N GLY A 107 -13.37 -7.23 -1.28
CA GLY A 107 -12.24 -6.38 -0.92
C GLY A 107 -12.42 -4.92 -1.34
N LEU A 108 -13.04 -4.67 -2.50
CA LEU A 108 -13.40 -3.32 -2.95
C LEU A 108 -14.48 -2.68 -2.08
N ASP A 109 -15.48 -3.46 -1.65
CA ASP A 109 -16.50 -3.00 -0.71
C ASP A 109 -15.86 -2.63 0.64
N TYR A 110 -14.93 -3.43 1.14
CA TYR A 110 -14.13 -3.11 2.33
C TYR A 110 -13.32 -1.80 2.16
N ILE A 111 -12.63 -1.65 1.03
CA ILE A 111 -11.90 -0.42 0.67
C ILE A 111 -12.82 0.80 0.75
N LEU A 112 -13.99 0.74 0.12
CA LEU A 112 -14.93 1.86 0.07
C LEU A 112 -15.56 2.15 1.44
N MET A 113 -15.85 1.11 2.21
CA MET A 113 -16.41 1.21 3.56
C MET A 113 -15.43 1.87 4.55
N ALA A 114 -14.13 1.58 4.42
CA ALA A 114 -13.11 2.09 5.33
C ALA A 114 -12.77 3.59 5.14
N GLN A 115 -13.23 4.24 4.05
CA GLN A 115 -12.90 5.64 3.78
C GLN A 115 -13.59 6.59 4.76
N TYR A 116 -12.81 7.39 5.48
CA TYR A 116 -13.32 8.40 6.41
C TYR A 116 -14.07 9.53 5.72
N ALA A 117 -14.85 10.30 6.49
CA ALA A 117 -15.63 11.46 6.02
C ALA A 117 -14.74 12.49 5.30
N ASN A 118 -13.54 12.74 5.81
CA ASN A 118 -12.53 13.63 5.23
C ASN A 118 -11.74 13.04 4.06
N GLY A 119 -12.03 11.80 3.65
CA GLY A 119 -11.45 11.17 2.47
C GLY A 119 -10.19 10.35 2.69
N GLY A 120 -9.63 10.35 3.91
CA GLY A 120 -8.49 9.49 4.26
C GLY A 120 -8.88 8.03 4.52
N TRP A 121 -7.87 7.17 4.64
CA TRP A 121 -8.02 5.77 5.00
C TRP A 121 -7.19 5.41 6.24
N PRO A 122 -7.73 4.57 7.14
CA PRO A 122 -6.97 4.07 8.28
C PRO A 122 -5.92 3.03 7.87
N GLN A 123 -5.06 2.65 8.82
CA GLN A 123 -4.21 1.46 8.68
C GLN A 123 -5.03 0.17 8.86
N TYR A 124 -5.91 0.12 9.86
CA TYR A 124 -6.82 -1.00 10.13
C TYR A 124 -8.28 -0.52 10.15
N TYR A 125 -9.20 -1.40 9.76
CA TYR A 125 -10.63 -1.14 9.89
C TYR A 125 -11.37 -2.46 10.17
N PRO A 126 -12.25 -2.55 11.18
CA PRO A 126 -12.80 -1.48 12.00
C PRO A 126 -12.02 -1.17 13.29
N ASP A 127 -10.80 -1.71 13.47
CA ASP A 127 -9.99 -1.43 14.66
C ASP A 127 -9.59 0.06 14.72
N LYS A 128 -9.87 0.68 15.88
CA LYS A 128 -9.61 2.10 16.15
C LYS A 128 -8.57 2.34 17.24
N ALA A 129 -7.84 1.30 17.64
CA ALA A 129 -6.85 1.42 18.68
C ALA A 129 -5.59 2.15 18.20
N LEU A 130 -5.09 3.08 19.01
CA LEU A 130 -3.80 3.75 18.82
C LEU A 130 -3.70 4.40 17.42
N TYR A 131 -2.51 4.36 16.82
CA TYR A 131 -2.25 4.90 15.50
C TYR A 131 -2.95 4.14 14.35
N ARG A 132 -3.65 3.02 14.63
CA ARG A 132 -4.22 2.16 13.58
C ARG A 132 -5.38 2.82 12.84
N SER A 133 -6.09 3.74 13.49
CA SER A 133 -7.17 4.52 12.87
C SER A 133 -6.71 5.83 12.23
N GLU A 134 -5.42 6.17 12.27
CA GLU A 134 -4.96 7.41 11.67
C GLU A 134 -5.03 7.35 10.16
N ILE A 135 -5.14 8.51 9.50
CA ILE A 135 -5.01 8.59 8.05
C ILE A 135 -3.59 8.12 7.72
N THR A 136 -3.47 7.00 7.02
CA THR A 136 -2.21 6.26 6.93
C THR A 136 -1.67 6.25 5.51
N TYR A 137 -0.56 6.96 5.30
CA TYR A 137 0.27 6.82 4.10
C TYR A 137 1.36 5.76 4.26
N ASN A 138 1.78 5.47 5.50
CA ASN A 138 2.80 4.47 5.82
C ASN A 138 2.61 3.15 5.05
N ASP A 139 3.71 2.62 4.52
CA ASP A 139 3.76 1.42 3.69
C ASP A 139 2.83 1.49 2.46
N ASP A 140 2.69 2.71 1.92
CA ASP A 140 1.77 3.08 0.85
C ASP A 140 0.30 2.68 1.10
N ALA A 141 -0.15 2.53 2.36
CA ALA A 141 -1.48 1.97 2.68
C ALA A 141 -2.63 2.68 1.92
N MET A 142 -2.80 3.98 2.12
CA MET A 142 -3.79 4.77 1.39
C MET A 142 -3.48 4.88 -0.11
N ILE A 143 -2.22 4.90 -0.51
CA ILE A 143 -1.82 5.06 -1.91
C ILE A 143 -2.12 3.81 -2.74
N ASN A 144 -1.93 2.62 -2.19
CA ASN A 144 -2.29 1.36 -2.83
C ASN A 144 -3.81 1.27 -3.06
N VAL A 145 -4.61 1.69 -2.07
CA VAL A 145 -6.06 1.81 -2.20
C VAL A 145 -6.44 2.76 -3.32
N LEU A 146 -5.89 3.98 -3.33
CA LEU A 146 -6.19 4.97 -4.36
C LEU A 146 -5.77 4.52 -5.76
N ASN A 147 -4.66 3.81 -5.88
CA ASN A 147 -4.21 3.22 -7.14
C ASN A 147 -5.21 2.17 -7.68
N ILE A 148 -5.75 1.31 -6.81
CA ILE A 148 -6.81 0.34 -7.19
C ILE A 148 -8.05 1.07 -7.68
N LEU A 149 -8.51 2.07 -6.93
CA LEU A 149 -9.69 2.85 -7.31
C LEU A 149 -9.47 3.58 -8.65
N GLN A 150 -8.27 4.13 -8.88
CA GLN A 150 -7.92 4.77 -10.14
C GLN A 150 -7.91 3.77 -11.30
N ASP A 151 -7.44 2.54 -11.08
CA ASP A 151 -7.45 1.47 -12.07
C ASP A 151 -8.88 1.05 -12.44
N ILE A 152 -9.80 1.01 -11.46
CA ILE A 152 -11.23 0.81 -11.70
C ILE A 152 -11.82 1.95 -12.54
N ALA A 153 -11.62 3.20 -12.09
CA ALA A 153 -12.18 4.38 -12.76
C ALA A 153 -11.69 4.52 -14.21
N THR A 154 -10.47 4.06 -14.49
CA THR A 154 -9.86 4.13 -15.83
C THR A 154 -9.89 2.82 -16.60
N LYS A 155 -10.44 1.74 -16.02
CA LYS A 155 -10.47 0.38 -16.59
C LYS A 155 -9.08 -0.09 -17.04
N LYS A 156 -8.07 0.10 -16.19
CA LYS A 156 -6.67 -0.29 -16.46
C LYS A 156 -6.24 -1.43 -15.54
N ASN A 157 -5.10 -2.05 -15.85
CA ASN A 157 -4.48 -3.09 -15.02
C ASN A 157 -5.44 -4.23 -14.66
N ASP A 158 -6.17 -4.73 -15.67
CA ASP A 158 -7.14 -5.83 -15.57
C ASP A 158 -8.47 -5.50 -14.86
N PHE A 159 -8.65 -4.27 -14.35
CA PHE A 159 -9.87 -3.87 -13.64
C PHE A 159 -11.08 -3.63 -14.54
N GLU A 160 -10.98 -3.77 -15.86
CA GLU A 160 -12.14 -3.72 -16.77
C GLU A 160 -13.17 -4.83 -16.53
N VAL A 161 -12.80 -5.88 -15.80
CA VAL A 161 -13.67 -7.00 -15.42
C VAL A 161 -14.52 -6.75 -14.19
N VAL A 162 -14.20 -5.73 -13.40
CA VAL A 162 -14.98 -5.37 -12.21
C VAL A 162 -16.32 -4.77 -12.66
N ASP A 163 -17.37 -5.06 -11.90
CA ASP A 163 -18.70 -4.49 -12.12
C ASP A 163 -18.61 -2.96 -12.35
N PRO A 164 -19.11 -2.45 -13.50
CA PRO A 164 -19.10 -1.02 -13.82
C PRO A 164 -19.74 -0.12 -12.76
N ALA A 165 -20.60 -0.65 -11.89
CA ALA A 165 -21.17 0.09 -10.76
C ALA A 165 -20.10 0.62 -9.78
N TYR A 166 -18.90 0.00 -9.74
CA TYR A 166 -17.78 0.50 -8.93
C TYR A 166 -17.14 1.76 -9.49
N ILE A 167 -17.29 2.08 -10.78
CA ILE A 167 -16.62 3.23 -11.42
C ILE A 167 -17.03 4.53 -10.73
N LYS A 168 -18.33 4.78 -10.55
CA LYS A 168 -18.81 6.01 -9.90
C LYS A 168 -18.45 6.08 -8.41
N LYS A 169 -18.44 4.92 -7.73
CA LYS A 169 -17.98 4.84 -6.33
C LYS A 169 -16.50 5.18 -6.23
N ALA A 170 -15.67 4.65 -7.13
CA ALA A 170 -14.25 4.88 -7.19
C ALA A 170 -13.93 6.34 -7.52
N GLU A 171 -14.56 6.94 -8.54
CA GLU A 171 -14.40 8.37 -8.88
C GLU A 171 -14.66 9.28 -7.66
N LYS A 172 -15.77 9.03 -6.94
CA LYS A 172 -16.12 9.79 -5.73
C LYS A 172 -15.10 9.58 -4.61
N ALA A 173 -14.67 8.35 -4.38
CA ALA A 173 -13.69 8.03 -3.35
C ALA A 173 -12.31 8.65 -3.66
N ILE A 174 -11.87 8.61 -4.92
CA ILE A 174 -10.63 9.24 -5.40
C ILE A 174 -10.67 10.74 -5.18
N ALA A 175 -11.77 11.42 -5.56
CA ALA A 175 -11.89 12.86 -5.39
C ALA A 175 -11.71 13.29 -3.93
N ARG A 176 -12.32 12.53 -3.00
CA ARG A 176 -12.17 12.75 -1.55
C ARG A 176 -10.75 12.41 -1.06
N GLY A 177 -10.14 11.36 -1.57
CA GLY A 177 -8.76 11.00 -1.25
C GLY A 177 -7.75 12.04 -1.70
N ILE A 178 -7.93 12.63 -2.89
CA ILE A 178 -7.12 13.75 -3.38
C ILE A 178 -7.31 14.97 -2.49
N ASP A 179 -8.56 15.32 -2.13
CA ASP A 179 -8.82 16.42 -1.20
C ASP A 179 -8.12 16.22 0.14
N CYS A 180 -8.16 15.01 0.70
CA CYS A 180 -7.40 14.64 1.89
C CYS A 180 -5.89 14.84 1.72
N ILE A 181 -5.31 14.34 0.61
CA ILE A 181 -3.88 14.51 0.29
C ILE A 181 -3.50 16.00 0.24
N LEU A 182 -4.28 16.82 -0.45
CA LEU A 182 -3.98 18.24 -0.59
C LEU A 182 -4.09 18.98 0.75
N LYS A 183 -5.07 18.63 1.60
CA LYS A 183 -5.25 19.22 2.93
C LYS A 183 -4.18 18.80 3.93
N THR A 184 -3.61 17.61 3.76
CA THR A 184 -2.58 17.06 4.65
C THR A 184 -1.16 17.45 4.23
N GLN A 185 -0.95 18.07 3.05
CA GLN A 185 0.38 18.50 2.65
C GLN A 185 0.93 19.54 3.63
N VAL A 186 2.08 19.25 4.24
CA VAL A 186 2.63 20.06 5.32
C VAL A 186 3.13 21.39 4.76
N LYS A 187 2.86 22.48 5.49
CA LYS A 187 3.37 23.82 5.20
C LYS A 187 4.45 24.20 6.19
N GLN A 188 5.61 24.60 5.67
CA GLN A 188 6.70 25.19 6.44
C GLN A 188 6.87 26.65 6.03
N ASN A 189 6.70 27.59 6.97
CA ASN A 189 6.80 29.02 6.71
C ASN A 189 5.95 29.47 5.50
N GLY A 190 4.72 28.95 5.41
CA GLY A 190 3.78 29.22 4.32
C GLY A 190 4.03 28.45 3.01
N ASN A 191 5.17 27.77 2.86
CA ASN A 191 5.50 27.00 1.67
C ASN A 191 5.06 25.53 1.81
N LEU A 192 4.45 24.98 0.75
CA LEU A 192 4.13 23.56 0.69
C LEU A 192 5.41 22.72 0.62
N THR A 193 5.38 21.56 1.26
CA THR A 193 6.51 20.63 1.38
C THR A 193 6.10 19.24 0.91
N ILE A 194 6.35 18.21 1.71
CA ILE A 194 5.91 16.83 1.51
C ILE A 194 4.88 16.46 2.60
N TRP A 195 4.70 15.16 2.86
CA TRP A 195 3.72 14.65 3.81
C TRP A 195 4.40 13.88 4.95
N ALA A 196 3.69 13.73 6.06
CA ALA A 196 4.00 12.77 7.11
C ALA A 196 3.53 11.36 6.71
N ALA A 197 4.02 10.34 7.44
CA ALA A 197 3.61 8.96 7.22
C ALA A 197 2.15 8.68 7.69
N GLN A 198 1.67 9.46 8.67
CA GLN A 198 0.29 9.39 9.15
C GLN A 198 -0.19 10.71 9.72
N TYR A 199 -1.50 10.88 9.78
CA TYR A 199 -2.18 12.08 10.25
C TYR A 199 -3.34 11.73 11.16
N ASP A 200 -3.57 12.54 12.18
CA ASP A 200 -4.73 12.44 13.05
C ASP A 200 -6.01 12.38 12.19
N LYS A 201 -6.83 11.36 12.40
CA LYS A 201 -8.00 11.11 11.55
C LYS A 201 -9.07 12.19 11.60
N ASP A 202 -9.12 12.99 12.65
CA ASP A 202 -10.14 14.03 12.85
C ASP A 202 -9.54 15.43 12.60
N LEU A 203 -8.36 15.71 13.17
CA LEU A 203 -7.67 17.00 13.08
C LEU A 203 -6.87 17.17 11.77
N MET A 204 -6.52 16.08 11.09
CA MET A 204 -5.69 16.06 9.88
C MET A 204 -4.31 16.69 10.06
N LEU A 205 -3.78 16.64 11.29
CA LEU A 205 -2.42 17.08 11.62
C LEU A 205 -1.45 15.89 11.59
N PRO A 206 -0.17 16.09 11.23
CA PRO A 206 0.83 15.02 11.32
C PRO A 206 0.81 14.33 12.69
N ALA A 207 0.79 13.00 12.69
CA ALA A 207 0.74 12.18 13.89
C ALA A 207 1.94 11.24 13.98
N LYS A 208 2.27 10.81 15.20
CA LYS A 208 3.25 9.74 15.41
C LYS A 208 2.59 8.36 15.25
N ALA A 209 3.39 7.33 15.00
CA ALA A 209 2.92 5.94 14.97
C ALA A 209 3.54 5.14 16.13
N ARG A 210 4.44 4.20 15.81
CA ARG A 210 5.20 3.49 16.84
C ARG A 210 6.16 4.46 17.55
N ASN A 211 6.65 4.09 18.73
CA ASN A 211 7.55 4.96 19.52
C ASN A 211 8.76 5.50 18.72
N PHE A 212 9.26 4.73 17.75
CA PHE A 212 10.40 5.10 16.90
C PHE A 212 9.98 5.83 15.60
N GLU A 213 8.71 6.21 15.46
CA GLU A 213 8.14 6.90 14.30
C GLU A 213 7.51 8.22 14.76
N PRO A 214 8.33 9.25 14.96
CA PRO A 214 7.87 10.53 15.48
C PRO A 214 6.95 11.25 14.50
N THR A 215 6.24 12.26 15.00
CA THR A 215 5.52 13.22 14.15
C THR A 215 6.53 13.98 13.29
N SER A 216 6.56 13.68 11.99
CA SER A 216 7.63 14.13 11.08
C SER A 216 7.21 14.09 9.61
N LEU A 217 7.88 14.84 8.74
CA LEU A 217 7.84 14.61 7.30
C LEU A 217 8.43 13.24 6.97
N SER A 218 7.84 12.50 6.03
CA SER A 218 8.27 11.16 5.64
C SER A 218 8.56 11.07 4.14
N THR A 219 9.81 10.78 3.80
CA THR A 219 10.28 10.84 2.41
C THR A 219 9.83 9.65 1.59
N SER A 220 9.89 8.44 2.12
CA SER A 220 9.45 7.21 1.42
C SER A 220 7.98 7.30 1.02
N GLU A 221 7.10 7.62 1.97
CA GLU A 221 5.66 7.64 1.74
C GLU A 221 5.26 8.80 0.82
N SER A 222 5.92 9.95 0.95
CA SER A 222 5.67 11.12 0.10
C SER A 222 5.96 10.87 -1.38
N VAL A 223 6.92 9.99 -1.71
CA VAL A 223 7.17 9.59 -3.10
C VAL A 223 5.97 8.85 -3.68
N GLY A 224 5.33 7.97 -2.91
CA GLY A 224 4.10 7.27 -3.31
C GLY A 224 2.96 8.25 -3.59
N ILE A 225 2.78 9.25 -2.72
CA ILE A 225 1.77 10.30 -2.88
C ILE A 225 1.98 11.09 -4.17
N VAL A 226 3.22 11.57 -4.40
CA VAL A 226 3.54 12.34 -5.62
C VAL A 226 3.28 11.51 -6.87
N ARG A 227 3.69 10.24 -6.88
CA ARG A 227 3.44 9.33 -8.01
C ARG A 227 1.95 9.15 -8.26
N PHE A 228 1.14 8.97 -7.22
CA PHE A 228 -0.31 8.88 -7.38
C PHE A 228 -0.90 10.16 -7.99
N LEU A 229 -0.54 11.33 -7.45
CA LEU A 229 -1.02 12.62 -7.98
C LEU A 229 -0.62 12.83 -9.45
N MET A 230 0.57 12.40 -9.85
CA MET A 230 1.03 12.45 -11.25
C MET A 230 0.27 11.51 -12.19
N ARG A 231 -0.45 10.50 -11.68
CA ARG A 231 -1.32 9.63 -12.49
C ARG A 231 -2.63 10.30 -12.90
N ILE A 232 -3.03 11.37 -12.24
CA ILE A 232 -4.29 12.06 -12.51
C ILE A 232 -4.22 12.74 -13.87
N SER A 233 -5.15 12.38 -14.76
CA SER A 233 -5.28 13.03 -16.07
C SER A 233 -5.84 14.43 -15.91
N ASN A 234 -5.27 15.40 -16.64
CA ASN A 234 -5.63 16.82 -16.53
C ASN A 234 -5.63 17.33 -15.07
N PRO A 235 -4.49 17.23 -14.36
CA PRO A 235 -4.41 17.57 -12.95
C PRO A 235 -4.73 19.06 -12.74
N SER A 236 -5.51 19.35 -11.69
CA SER A 236 -5.88 20.73 -11.35
C SER A 236 -4.64 21.56 -10.97
N PRO A 237 -4.71 22.90 -11.03
CA PRO A 237 -3.62 23.76 -10.57
C PRO A 237 -3.13 23.41 -9.16
N GLN A 238 -4.04 23.09 -8.24
CA GLN A 238 -3.72 22.68 -6.87
C GLN A 238 -2.89 21.38 -6.83
N ILE A 239 -3.25 20.38 -7.65
CA ILE A 239 -2.47 19.13 -7.77
C ILE A 239 -1.09 19.42 -8.35
N LYS A 240 -1.01 20.24 -9.41
CA LYS A 240 0.29 20.63 -10.01
C LYS A 240 1.18 21.33 -8.99
N THR A 241 0.64 22.31 -8.25
CA THR A 241 1.35 23.01 -7.18
C THR A 241 1.83 22.05 -6.08
N ALA A 242 0.99 21.12 -5.64
CA ALA A 242 1.34 20.12 -4.64
C ALA A 242 2.52 19.24 -5.08
N ILE A 243 2.46 18.72 -6.32
CA ILE A 243 3.54 17.91 -6.92
C ILE A 243 4.84 18.72 -7.03
N SER A 244 4.78 19.91 -7.62
CA SER A 244 5.97 20.75 -7.84
C SER A 244 6.63 21.16 -6.53
N ALA A 245 5.84 21.49 -5.50
CA ALA A 245 6.35 21.81 -4.17
C ALA A 245 7.06 20.62 -3.51
N ALA A 246 6.47 19.42 -3.59
CA ALA A 246 7.08 18.21 -3.07
C ALA A 246 8.39 17.85 -3.79
N VAL A 247 8.43 17.94 -5.12
CA VAL A 247 9.66 17.71 -5.90
C VAL A 247 10.75 18.73 -5.56
N LYS A 248 10.38 20.01 -5.44
CA LYS A 248 11.31 21.06 -4.99
C LYS A 248 11.86 20.77 -3.60
N TRP A 249 11.01 20.32 -2.68
CA TRP A 249 11.43 19.93 -1.34
C TRP A 249 12.42 18.76 -1.38
N PHE A 250 12.15 17.72 -2.18
CA PHE A 250 13.09 16.60 -2.31
C PHE A 250 14.44 17.04 -2.89
N ASP A 251 14.44 17.88 -3.92
CA ASP A 251 15.67 18.36 -4.53
C ASP A 251 16.52 19.19 -3.54
N ALA A 252 15.88 20.02 -2.73
CA ALA A 252 16.54 20.86 -1.72
C ALA A 252 17.07 20.08 -0.51
N ASN A 253 16.46 18.95 -0.15
CA ASN A 253 16.76 18.20 1.08
C ASN A 253 17.50 16.87 0.85
N LYS A 254 18.04 16.68 -0.36
CA LYS A 254 18.82 15.48 -0.71
C LYS A 254 20.22 15.53 -0.07
N ILE A 255 20.73 14.36 0.31
CA ILE A 255 22.08 14.15 0.83
C ILE A 255 22.90 13.53 -0.30
N VAL A 256 23.75 14.35 -0.94
CA VAL A 256 24.61 13.95 -2.05
C VAL A 256 25.92 13.38 -1.53
N GLY A 257 26.48 12.41 -2.24
CA GLY A 257 27.81 11.87 -1.94
C GLY A 257 27.80 10.73 -0.93
N TYR A 258 26.62 10.17 -0.63
CA TYR A 258 26.47 9.08 0.32
C TYR A 258 25.47 8.04 -0.18
N ARG A 259 25.72 6.79 0.19
CA ARG A 259 24.73 5.70 0.15
C ARG A 259 24.47 5.19 1.56
N PHE A 260 23.31 4.57 1.76
CA PHE A 260 22.99 3.88 3.00
C PHE A 260 23.33 2.39 2.88
N ASP A 261 24.19 1.90 3.75
CA ASP A 261 24.72 0.54 3.68
C ASP A 261 24.77 -0.11 5.06
N ARG A 262 24.86 -1.45 5.09
CA ARG A 262 25.06 -2.25 6.30
C ARG A 262 26.35 -3.03 6.17
N ALA A 263 27.46 -2.32 6.27
CA ALA A 263 28.78 -2.93 6.19
C ALA A 263 28.99 -3.92 7.35
N THR A 264 29.58 -5.06 7.01
CA THR A 264 30.01 -6.06 8.00
C THR A 264 31.39 -5.69 8.49
N ASP A 265 31.55 -5.55 9.79
CA ASP A 265 32.86 -5.39 10.41
C ASP A 265 33.73 -6.64 10.14
N PRO A 266 34.94 -6.50 9.57
CA PRO A 266 35.75 -7.65 9.18
C PRO A 266 36.24 -8.48 10.37
N GLN A 267 36.38 -7.88 11.56
CA GLN A 267 36.87 -8.53 12.78
C GLN A 267 35.71 -9.14 13.57
N THR A 268 34.69 -8.36 13.90
CA THR A 268 33.59 -8.78 14.78
C THR A 268 32.45 -9.48 14.04
N LYS A 269 32.41 -9.39 12.70
CA LYS A 269 31.31 -9.83 11.82
C LYS A 269 29.96 -9.17 12.11
N VAL A 270 29.94 -8.13 12.95
CA VAL A 270 28.73 -7.36 13.24
C VAL A 270 28.40 -6.45 12.06
N LYS A 271 27.13 -6.43 11.65
CA LYS A 271 26.64 -5.48 10.65
C LYS A 271 26.22 -4.18 11.32
N THR A 272 26.69 -3.06 10.80
CA THR A 272 26.32 -1.74 11.29
C THR A 272 25.82 -0.88 10.15
N ALA A 273 24.61 -0.34 10.28
CA ALA A 273 24.04 0.59 9.32
C ALA A 273 24.76 1.93 9.40
N ALA A 274 25.17 2.48 8.25
CA ALA A 274 25.89 3.73 8.16
C ALA A 274 25.58 4.45 6.84
N LEU A 275 25.75 5.77 6.83
CA LEU A 275 26.01 6.47 5.59
C LEU A 275 27.47 6.25 5.20
N VAL A 276 27.69 5.76 3.99
CA VAL A 276 29.03 5.50 3.43
C VAL A 276 29.25 6.44 2.27
N ALA A 277 30.43 7.07 2.23
CA ALA A 277 30.80 7.98 1.16
C ALA A 277 30.73 7.27 -0.21
N ASP A 278 30.06 7.93 -1.14
CA ASP A 278 29.87 7.51 -2.52
C ASP A 278 29.42 8.72 -3.35
N ASN A 279 30.37 9.34 -4.06
CA ASN A 279 30.15 10.55 -4.84
C ASN A 279 29.15 10.38 -6.00
N THR A 280 28.72 9.16 -6.30
CA THR A 280 27.72 8.86 -7.34
C THR A 280 26.31 8.67 -6.76
N SER A 281 26.19 8.61 -5.44
CA SER A 281 24.94 8.29 -4.75
C SER A 281 24.27 9.52 -4.13
N THR A 282 22.95 9.46 -4.03
CA THR A 282 22.12 10.44 -3.33
C THR A 282 21.10 9.70 -2.48
N VAL A 283 20.92 10.16 -1.25
CA VAL A 283 19.94 9.61 -0.30
C VAL A 283 19.13 10.71 0.37
N TRP A 284 18.04 10.31 1.00
CA TRP A 284 17.26 11.13 1.91
C TRP A 284 17.14 10.38 3.22
N ALA A 285 17.05 11.10 4.34
CA ALA A 285 16.62 10.49 5.60
C ALA A 285 15.16 10.05 5.48
N ARG A 286 14.73 9.04 6.25
CA ARG A 286 13.34 8.60 6.25
C ARG A 286 12.42 9.67 6.85
N PHE A 287 12.89 10.32 7.91
CA PHE A 287 12.14 11.32 8.64
C PHE A 287 12.91 12.64 8.74
N TYR A 288 12.19 13.72 8.50
CA TYR A 288 12.66 15.09 8.67
C TYR A 288 11.74 15.82 9.64
N ASP A 289 12.30 16.64 10.52
CA ASP A 289 11.48 17.42 11.45
C ASP A 289 10.55 18.40 10.71
N LEU A 290 9.41 18.72 11.34
CA LEU A 290 8.35 19.52 10.71
C LEU A 290 8.71 20.99 10.52
N ASP A 291 9.75 21.51 11.15
CA ASP A 291 10.05 22.95 11.15
C ASP A 291 11.31 23.30 10.34
N LYS A 292 12.37 22.51 10.49
CA LYS A 292 13.74 22.85 10.05
C LYS A 292 14.27 21.97 8.92
N ASN A 293 13.57 20.90 8.54
CA ASN A 293 14.06 19.90 7.59
C ASN A 293 15.42 19.29 7.99
N THR A 294 15.60 19.08 9.29
CA THR A 294 16.71 18.31 9.85
C THR A 294 16.32 16.83 9.87
N PRO A 295 17.20 15.92 9.40
CA PRO A 295 17.02 14.49 9.62
C PRO A 295 16.84 14.17 11.11
N ILE A 296 15.85 13.33 11.42
CA ILE A 296 15.58 12.86 12.79
C ILE A 296 15.38 11.35 12.83
N PHE A 297 15.68 10.75 13.98
CA PHE A 297 15.68 9.31 14.18
C PHE A 297 14.97 8.95 15.48
N GLY A 298 13.94 8.11 15.41
CA GLY A 298 13.22 7.64 16.60
C GLY A 298 13.79 6.34 17.15
N ASP A 299 13.69 6.15 18.47
CA ASP A 299 14.07 4.90 19.14
C ASP A 299 12.89 4.30 19.93
N ARG A 300 13.04 3.07 20.42
CA ARG A 300 11.98 2.33 21.13
C ARG A 300 11.55 2.99 22.44
N ASP A 301 12.45 3.75 23.05
CA ASP A 301 12.20 4.56 24.25
C ASP A 301 11.41 5.86 23.96
N ASN A 302 10.95 6.04 22.72
CA ASN A 302 10.22 7.23 22.27
C ASN A 302 11.08 8.52 22.27
N SER A 303 12.41 8.40 22.34
CA SER A 303 13.33 9.52 22.15
C SER A 303 13.56 9.81 20.67
N ILE A 304 13.82 11.09 20.37
CA ILE A 304 14.21 11.57 19.05
C ILE A 304 15.70 11.92 19.10
N LYS A 305 16.49 11.31 18.23
CA LYS A 305 17.91 11.59 18.02
C LYS A 305 18.10 12.43 16.77
N LEU A 306 19.17 13.22 16.74
CA LEU A 306 19.59 13.99 15.57
C LEU A 306 20.65 13.28 14.74
N ARG A 307 21.19 12.17 15.27
CA ARG A 307 22.17 11.33 14.60
C ARG A 307 21.72 9.89 14.66
N MET A 308 21.86 9.18 13.54
CA MET A 308 21.54 7.76 13.46
C MET A 308 22.48 6.92 14.34
N GLU A 309 23.71 7.40 14.57
CA GLU A 309 24.69 6.71 15.41
C GLU A 309 24.27 6.63 16.88
N ASP A 310 23.38 7.53 17.32
CA ASP A 310 22.89 7.60 18.70
C ASP A 310 21.71 6.65 18.97
N LEU A 311 21.26 5.90 17.95
CA LEU A 311 20.23 4.88 18.07
C LEU A 311 20.79 3.60 18.72
N ALA A 312 19.92 2.90 19.44
CA ALA A 312 20.18 1.53 19.88
C ALA A 312 20.54 0.65 18.66
N PRO A 313 21.54 -0.26 18.78
CA PRO A 313 22.00 -1.08 17.65
C PRO A 313 20.89 -1.83 16.92
N GLU A 314 19.89 -2.34 17.67
CA GLU A 314 18.73 -3.03 17.10
C GLU A 314 17.91 -2.12 16.17
N ARG A 315 17.64 -0.88 16.58
CA ARG A 315 16.90 0.10 15.76
C ARG A 315 17.72 0.66 14.62
N ARG A 316 18.99 0.98 14.87
CA ARG A 316 19.93 1.44 13.83
C ARG A 316 20.01 0.45 12.67
N ASN A 317 20.12 -0.84 12.98
CA ASN A 317 20.33 -1.88 11.98
C ASN A 317 19.04 -2.43 11.38
N GLY A 318 17.96 -2.50 12.15
CA GLY A 318 16.70 -3.14 11.77
C GLY A 318 15.75 -2.28 10.92
N TYR A 319 16.08 -1.01 10.67
CA TYR A 319 15.22 -0.09 9.95
C TYR A 319 15.97 0.66 8.84
N ALA A 320 15.26 1.05 7.79
CA ALA A 320 15.81 1.85 6.70
C ALA A 320 15.67 3.34 7.03
N TRP A 321 16.69 3.89 7.71
CA TRP A 321 16.73 5.30 8.11
C TRP A 321 17.10 6.25 6.97
N TYR A 322 17.70 5.73 5.91
CA TYR A 322 18.01 6.48 4.70
C TYR A 322 17.70 5.63 3.46
N GLY A 323 17.44 6.29 2.35
CA GLY A 323 17.16 5.62 1.08
C GLY A 323 17.19 6.58 -0.10
N ASN A 324 17.25 6.03 -1.31
CA ASN A 324 17.26 6.78 -2.57
C ASN A 324 15.85 6.94 -3.17
N TRP A 325 14.80 6.93 -2.33
CA TRP A 325 13.41 6.79 -2.75
C TRP A 325 12.97 7.81 -3.81
N ALA A 326 13.38 9.07 -3.65
CA ALA A 326 12.98 10.18 -4.51
C ALA A 326 13.85 10.32 -5.78
N GLN A 327 14.97 9.59 -5.89
CA GLN A 327 15.94 9.77 -6.98
C GLN A 327 15.28 9.60 -8.35
N LYS A 328 14.64 8.45 -8.58
CA LYS A 328 13.96 8.17 -9.86
C LYS A 328 12.79 9.13 -10.12
N LEU A 329 12.10 9.55 -9.05
CA LEU A 329 11.00 10.50 -9.16
C LEU A 329 11.49 11.83 -9.76
N ILE A 330 12.56 12.39 -9.21
CA ILE A 330 13.10 13.70 -9.60
C ILE A 330 13.84 13.62 -10.94
N GLU A 331 14.66 12.59 -11.16
CA GLU A 331 15.54 12.52 -12.33
C GLU A 331 14.82 12.09 -13.61
N LYS A 332 13.73 11.32 -13.50
CA LYS A 332 13.10 10.66 -14.65
C LYS A 332 11.61 10.89 -14.72
N GLU A 333 10.88 10.60 -13.64
CA GLU A 333 9.42 10.53 -13.68
C GLU A 333 8.79 11.93 -13.76
N TYR A 334 9.26 12.88 -12.95
CA TYR A 334 8.75 14.25 -12.93
C TYR A 334 9.09 15.06 -14.18
N PRO A 335 10.34 15.04 -14.72
CA PRO A 335 10.64 15.70 -15.99
C PRO A 335 9.77 15.18 -17.13
N LYS A 336 9.54 13.85 -17.19
CA LYS A 336 8.62 13.26 -18.17
C LYS A 336 7.18 13.72 -17.97
N TRP A 337 6.72 13.89 -16.73
CA TRP A 337 5.37 14.38 -16.47
C TRP A 337 5.20 15.85 -16.86
N LEU A 338 6.24 16.68 -16.69
CA LEU A 338 6.24 18.08 -17.10
C LEU A 338 6.09 18.27 -18.62
N THR A 339 6.61 17.37 -19.46
CA THR A 339 6.42 17.51 -20.91
C THR A 339 4.95 17.41 -21.34
N ALA A 340 4.13 16.69 -20.56
CA ALA A 340 2.69 16.54 -20.81
C ALA A 340 1.82 17.51 -20.00
N ASN A 341 2.29 18.04 -18.86
CA ASN A 341 1.47 18.78 -17.90
C ASN A 341 2.04 20.13 -17.45
N GLY A 342 3.26 20.46 -17.88
CA GLY A 342 3.90 21.74 -17.58
C GLY A 342 3.08 22.91 -18.15
N SER A 343 3.08 24.03 -17.43
CA SER A 343 2.64 25.29 -18.02
C SER A 343 3.61 25.63 -19.16
N LYS A 344 3.08 26.02 -20.33
CA LYS A 344 3.90 26.72 -21.33
C LYS A 344 4.37 28.05 -20.78
#